data_AF-A0A7X8ZNK8-F1
#
_entry.id   AF-A0A7X8ZNK8-F1
#
_cell.length_a   1.000
_cell.length_b   1.000
_cell.length_c   1.000
_cell.angle_alpha   90.00
_cell.angle_beta   90.00
_cell.angle_gamma   90.00
#
_symmetry.space_group_name_H-M   'P 1'
#
loop_
_entity.id
_entity.type
_entity.pdbx_description
1 polymer ?
#
loop_
_entity_poly.entity_id
_entity_poly.type
_entity_poly.pdbx_seq_one_letter_code
_entity_poly.pdbx_strand_id
1 'polypeptide(L)'
;LAAILALNQVKGWDYRSQDQGKKGYSDFALIGNGNAIIIEEKNISSFKELDKATVEAFKQIKDKDYATRYKKRGYTILKYAIIYCDHEAFITLGDE
;
A
#
# COMPACT_ATOMS: atom_id res chain seq x y z
N LEU A 1 -6.66 2.69 -7.85
CA LEU A 1 -5.40 3.32 -7.37
C LEU A 1 -4.17 2.44 -7.61
N ALA A 2 -4.23 1.14 -7.33
CA ALA A 2 -3.13 0.20 -7.56
C ALA A 2 -2.57 0.19 -8.99
N ALA A 3 -3.47 0.22 -9.98
CA ALA A 3 -3.08 0.28 -11.39
C ALA A 3 -2.43 1.63 -11.78
N ILE A 4 -2.80 2.75 -11.14
CA ILE A 4 -2.21 4.08 -11.44
C ILE A 4 -0.76 4.16 -10.95
N LEU A 5 -0.46 3.61 -9.76
CA LEU A 5 0.90 3.52 -9.23
C LEU A 5 1.76 2.53 -10.03
N ALA A 6 1.16 1.44 -10.51
CA ALA A 6 1.87 0.46 -11.35
C ALA A 6 2.23 0.99 -12.75
N LEU A 7 1.45 1.96 -13.27
CA LEU A 7 1.67 2.58 -14.59
C LEU A 7 2.63 3.78 -14.55
N ASN A 8 2.79 4.43 -13.40
CA ASN A 8 3.76 5.52 -13.20
C ASN A 8 4.94 5.07 -12.33
N GLN A 9 5.72 4.12 -12.85
CA GLN A 9 6.84 3.56 -12.11
C GLN A 9 7.95 4.58 -11.88
N VAL A 10 8.36 4.74 -10.63
CA VAL A 10 9.57 5.48 -10.30
C VAL A 10 10.77 4.57 -10.60
N LYS A 11 11.69 5.02 -11.45
CA LYS A 11 12.87 4.23 -11.83
C LYS A 11 13.62 3.70 -10.60
N GLY A 12 13.85 2.39 -10.56
CA GLY A 12 14.51 1.72 -9.43
C GLY A 12 13.56 1.32 -8.28
N TRP A 13 12.25 1.49 -8.45
CA TRP A 13 11.23 1.07 -7.51
C TRP A 13 10.18 0.15 -8.17
N ASP A 14 9.92 -0.97 -7.52
CA ASP A 14 8.89 -1.94 -7.91
C ASP A 14 7.63 -1.73 -7.08
N TYR A 15 6.48 -1.72 -7.75
CA TYR A 15 5.17 -1.83 -7.10
C TYR A 15 4.72 -3.28 -6.99
N ARG A 16 4.19 -3.69 -5.83
CA ARG A 16 3.73 -5.07 -5.59
C ARG A 16 2.40 -5.10 -4.85
N SER A 17 1.38 -5.71 -5.45
CA SER A 17 0.15 -6.13 -4.76
C SER A 17 0.34 -7.44 -4.03
N GLN A 18 -0.29 -7.57 -2.87
CA GLN A 18 -0.02 -8.64 -1.91
C GLN A 18 -1.28 -9.21 -1.27
N ASP A 19 -1.19 -10.47 -0.86
CA ASP A 19 -2.27 -11.22 -0.23
C ASP A 19 -2.38 -10.86 1.26
N GLN A 20 -3.27 -9.93 1.60
CA GLN A 20 -3.54 -9.46 2.97
C GLN A 20 -4.00 -10.55 3.97
N GLY A 21 -4.40 -11.73 3.47
CA GLY A 21 -4.86 -12.82 4.32
C GLY A 21 -3.78 -13.33 5.28
N LYS A 22 -2.50 -13.12 4.93
CA LYS A 22 -1.34 -13.70 5.65
C LYS A 22 -0.59 -12.65 6.47
N LYS A 23 -0.03 -13.09 7.60
CA LYS A 23 0.87 -12.26 8.42
C LYS A 23 2.07 -11.80 7.59
N GLY A 24 2.38 -10.51 7.67
CA GLY A 24 3.51 -9.90 6.95
C GLY A 24 3.21 -9.43 5.52
N TYR A 25 1.94 -9.39 5.11
CA TYR A 25 1.52 -8.93 3.77
C TYR A 25 0.49 -7.80 3.90
N SER A 26 0.85 -6.63 3.38
CA SER A 26 -0.02 -5.45 3.23
C SER A 26 -0.86 -5.55 1.95
N ASP A 27 -1.70 -4.55 1.65
CA ASP A 27 -2.33 -4.45 0.32
C ASP A 27 -1.26 -4.29 -0.76
N PHE A 28 -0.37 -3.32 -0.54
CA PHE A 28 0.69 -2.99 -1.48
C PHE A 28 2.01 -2.68 -0.81
N ALA A 29 3.08 -2.73 -1.60
CA ALA A 29 4.36 -2.16 -1.22
C ALA A 29 5.08 -1.59 -2.43
N LEU A 30 5.81 -0.50 -2.18
CA LEU A 30 6.83 0.04 -3.08
C LEU A 30 8.19 -0.37 -2.55
N ILE A 31 8.99 -1.04 -3.37
CA ILE A 31 10.29 -1.57 -2.97
C ILE A 31 11.35 -1.07 -3.93
N GLY A 32 12.39 -0.42 -3.43
CA GLY A 32 13.45 0.12 -4.28
C GLY A 32 14.66 0.53 -3.48
N ASN A 33 15.86 0.40 -4.07
CA ASN A 33 17.12 0.84 -3.46
C ASN A 33 17.36 0.32 -2.02
N GLY A 34 16.99 -0.94 -1.73
CA GLY A 34 17.10 -1.51 -0.37
C GLY A 34 16.08 -0.99 0.64
N ASN A 35 15.05 -0.26 0.18
CA ASN A 35 14.00 0.31 1.00
C ASN A 35 12.62 -0.25 0.65
N ALA A 36 11.69 -0.15 1.60
CA ALA A 36 10.29 -0.46 1.42
C ALA A 36 9.38 0.64 1.99
N ILE A 37 8.34 0.98 1.24
CA ILE A 37 7.17 1.72 1.72
C ILE A 37 6.00 0.74 1.71
N ILE A 38 5.40 0.55 2.88
CA ILE A 38 4.27 -0.36 3.08
C ILE A 38 2.99 0.45 2.94
N ILE A 39 2.04 -0.01 2.14
CA ILE A 39 0.81 0.73 1.85
C ILE A 39 -0.39 -0.14 2.25
N GLU A 40 -1.25 0.42 3.09
CA GLU A 40 -2.53 -0.14 3.50
C GLU A 40 -3.67 0.64 2.83
N GLU A 41 -4.64 -0.08 2.30
CA GLU A 41 -5.82 0.46 1.64
C GLU A 41 -7.04 0.36 2.56
N LYS A 42 -7.85 1.42 2.57
CA LYS A 42 -9.12 1.46 3.28
C LYS A 42 -10.20 2.03 2.37
N ASN A 43 -11.28 1.26 2.24
CA ASN A 43 -12.49 1.76 1.60
C ASN A 43 -13.26 2.62 2.59
N ILE A 44 -13.53 3.86 2.22
CA ILE A 44 -14.41 4.77 2.99
C ILE A 44 -15.53 5.24 2.08
N SER A 45 -16.75 5.25 2.60
CA SER A 45 -17.92 5.72 1.86
C SER A 45 -18.11 7.24 1.99
N SER A 46 -17.48 7.85 2.99
CA SER A 46 -17.44 9.30 3.18
C SER A 46 -16.25 9.74 4.02
N PHE A 47 -15.87 11.02 3.91
CA PHE A 47 -14.81 11.61 4.73
C PHE A 47 -15.07 11.61 6.23
N LYS A 48 -16.33 11.44 6.67
CA LYS A 48 -16.67 11.33 8.10
C LYS A 48 -16.11 10.05 8.72
N GLU A 49 -15.78 9.04 7.91
CA GLU A 49 -15.25 7.76 8.36
C GLU A 49 -13.71 7.75 8.43
N LEU A 50 -13.05 8.83 8.00
CA LEU A 50 -11.60 8.87 7.81
C LEU A 50 -10.81 8.60 9.10
N ASP A 51 -11.22 9.20 10.23
CA ASP A 51 -10.55 8.99 11.52
C ASP A 51 -10.64 7.53 11.96
N LYS A 52 -11.83 6.93 11.84
CA LYS A 52 -12.07 5.53 12.17
C LYS A 52 -11.24 4.61 11.27
N ALA A 53 -11.28 4.84 9.96
CA ALA A 53 -10.51 4.06 8.97
C ALA A 53 -8.99 4.17 9.20
N THR A 54 -8.50 5.36 9.58
CA THR A 54 -7.10 5.59 9.92
C THR A 54 -6.68 4.73 11.12
N VAL A 55 -7.47 4.73 12.19
CA VAL A 55 -7.19 3.94 13.40
C VAL A 55 -7.19 2.45 13.08
N GLU A 56 -8.17 1.98 12.30
CA GLU A 56 -8.25 0.59 11.86
C GLU A 56 -7.05 0.17 11.00
N ALA A 57 -6.61 1.02 10.09
CA ALA A 57 -5.41 0.78 9.27
C ALA A 57 -4.15 0.63 10.13
N PHE A 58 -3.91 1.53 11.09
CA PHE A 58 -2.76 1.41 11.98
C PHE A 58 -2.81 0.15 12.86
N LYS A 59 -4.00 -0.20 13.37
CA LYS A 59 -4.20 -1.45 14.11
C LYS A 59 -3.87 -2.66 13.23
N GLN A 60 -4.35 -2.69 11.99
CA GLN A 60 -4.09 -3.76 11.05
C GLN A 60 -2.59 -3.89 10.69
N ILE A 61 -1.91 -2.77 10.42
CA ILE A 61 -0.45 -2.74 10.17
C ILE A 61 0.32 -3.38 11.32
N LYS A 62 -0.06 -3.06 12.57
CA LYS A 62 0.56 -3.60 13.77
C LYS A 62 0.25 -5.08 13.96
N ASP A 63 -1.02 -5.46 13.91
CA ASP A 63 -1.49 -6.83 14.18
C ASP A 63 -0.94 -7.84 13.16
N LYS A 64 -0.85 -7.41 11.90
CA LYS A 64 -0.33 -8.24 10.80
C LYS A 64 1.18 -8.16 10.64
N ASP A 65 1.85 -7.26 11.35
CA ASP A 65 3.32 -7.12 11.37
C ASP A 65 3.93 -7.03 9.96
N TYR A 66 3.45 -6.07 9.17
CA TYR A 66 3.82 -5.93 7.76
C TYR A 66 5.32 -5.75 7.52
N ALA A 67 6.04 -5.19 8.49
CA ALA A 67 7.48 -5.00 8.37
C ALA A 67 8.28 -6.30 8.31
N THR A 68 7.82 -7.37 8.96
CA THR A 68 8.63 -8.56 9.22
C THR A 68 9.14 -9.22 7.94
N ARG A 69 8.32 -9.32 6.90
CA ARG A 69 8.73 -9.90 5.62
C ARG A 69 9.87 -9.14 4.95
N TYR A 70 9.80 -7.80 4.98
CA TYR A 70 10.78 -6.93 4.32
C TYR A 70 12.07 -6.85 5.11
N LYS A 71 11.98 -6.74 6.44
CA LYS A 71 13.14 -6.78 7.33
C LYS A 71 13.92 -8.08 7.16
N LYS A 72 13.24 -9.23 7.08
CA LYS A 72 13.87 -10.54 6.80
C LYS A 72 14.58 -10.62 5.45
N ARG A 73 14.19 -9.78 4.49
CA ARG A 73 14.79 -9.69 3.15
C ARG A 73 15.84 -8.58 3.05
N GLY A 74 16.19 -7.93 4.16
CA GLY A 74 17.21 -6.87 4.21
C GLY A 74 16.72 -5.49 3.79
N TYR A 75 15.41 -5.26 3.68
CA TYR A 75 14.87 -3.94 3.36
C TYR A 75 14.68 -3.08 4.60
N THR A 76 15.02 -1.80 4.49
CA THR A 76 14.68 -0.77 5.47
C THR A 76 13.25 -0.26 5.24
N ILE A 77 12.42 -0.29 6.27
CA ILE A 77 11.07 0.32 6.20
C ILE A 77 11.22 1.83 6.35
N LEU A 78 10.94 2.59 5.29
CA LEU A 78 10.99 4.06 5.35
C LEU A 78 9.72 4.66 5.92
N LYS A 79 8.56 4.18 5.44
CA LYS A 79 7.24 4.71 5.81
C LYS A 79 6.15 3.64 5.72
N TYR A 80 5.09 3.90 6.46
CA TYR A 80 3.77 3.32 6.22
C TYR A 80 2.89 4.41 5.60
N ALA A 81 2.17 4.06 4.54
CA ALA A 81 1.17 4.92 3.93
C ALA A 81 -0.20 4.27 4.07
N ILE A 82 -1.23 5.09 4.23
CA ILE A 82 -2.62 4.66 4.17
C ILE A 82 -3.24 5.39 2.99
N ILE A 83 -3.88 4.62 2.11
CA ILE A 83 -4.63 5.14 0.97
C ILE A 83 -6.11 4.90 1.21
N TYR A 84 -6.92 5.94 0.99
CA TYR A 84 -8.38 5.87 1.07
C TYR A 84 -8.95 5.87 -0.33
N CYS A 85 -9.80 4.89 -0.64
CA CYS A 85 -10.44 4.79 -1.94
C CYS A 85 -11.95 4.59 -1.80
N ASP A 86 -12.66 5.12 -2.78
CA ASP A 86 -14.02 4.69 -3.12
C ASP A 86 -13.91 3.68 -4.27
N HIS A 87 -14.94 2.86 -4.49
CA HIS A 87 -14.92 1.64 -5.29
C HIS A 87 -14.58 1.79 -6.79
N GLU A 88 -14.19 2.96 -7.26
CA GLU A 88 -13.95 3.23 -8.68
C GLU A 88 -12.56 3.82 -8.97
N ALA A 89 -11.87 3.21 -9.94
CA ALA A 89 -10.67 3.77 -10.53
C ALA A 89 -10.69 3.47 -12.04
N PHE A 90 -10.71 4.53 -12.85
CA PHE A 90 -10.65 4.45 -14.31
C PHE A 90 -9.27 4.89 -14.80
N ILE A 91 -8.72 4.17 -15.76
CA ILE A 91 -7.48 4.54 -16.46
C ILE A 91 -7.81 4.63 -17.94
N THR A 92 -7.68 5.83 -18.50
CA THR A 92 -7.74 6.06 -19.94
C THR A 92 -6.32 6.35 -20.42
N LEU A 93 -5.76 5.45 -21.22
CA LEU A 93 -4.56 5.75 -22.00
C LEU A 93 -5.03 6.50 -23.25
N GLY A 94 -4.57 7.73 -23.45
CA GLY A 94 -4.82 8.46 -24.70
C GLY A 94 -4.07 7.77 -25.85
N ASP A 95 -4.62 7.85 -27.06
CA ASP A 95 -3.90 7.44 -28.27
C ASP A 95 -2.61 8.27 -28.40
N GLU A 96 -1.48 7.59 -28.64
CA GLU A 96 -0.12 8.16 -28.70
C GLU A 96 0.04 9.33 -29.68
#